data_AF-A0A7V4PDB2-F1
#
_entry.id   AF-A0A7V4PDB2-F1
#
_cell.length_a   1.000
_cell.length_b   1.000
_cell.length_c   1.000
_cell.angle_alpha   90.00
_cell.angle_beta   90.00
_cell.angle_gamma   90.00
#
_symmetry.space_group_name_H-M   'P 1'
#
loop_
_entity.id
_entity.type
_entity.pdbx_description
1 polymer ?
#
loop_
_entity_poly.entity_id
_entity_poly.type
_entity_poly.pdbx_seq_one_letter_code
_entity_poly.pdbx_strand_id
1 'polypeptide(L)'
;MFNPNKIDAKYLASILITVIVLPIIFANFGMKVFFMLAILFLFLFSKKSFRNFNLLFNFFKENNMVNQMASFGDYSSKIGGVWKITKIILLALLAIRVVSWFVVIIGPGETGVYVLFGKVDDQELSSGFHFVNPLAKIEKMNIRTEQYTMSVATNEGQKTGNDTISALTKEGLSVDIDFTALYHLDESKASDIYRELA
;
A
#
# COMPACT_ATOMS: atom_id res chain seq x y z
N MET A 1 -18.78 -1.96 -38.34
CA MET A 1 -19.72 -2.86 -37.62
C MET A 1 -18.87 -3.71 -36.69
N PHE A 2 -18.83 -3.39 -35.40
CA PHE A 2 -18.05 -4.15 -34.43
C PHE A 2 -18.72 -5.52 -34.29
N ASN A 3 -18.16 -6.55 -34.91
CA ASN A 3 -18.69 -7.91 -34.83
C ASN A 3 -18.36 -8.46 -33.43
N PRO A 4 -19.34 -8.66 -32.53
CA PRO A 4 -19.09 -9.10 -31.17
C PRO A 4 -18.54 -10.55 -31.09
N ASN A 5 -18.59 -11.31 -32.20
CA ASN A 5 -18.17 -12.71 -32.27
C ASN A 5 -16.75 -12.93 -32.82
N LYS A 6 -15.96 -11.86 -33.02
CA LYS A 6 -14.52 -11.96 -33.32
C LYS A 6 -13.73 -11.12 -32.33
N ILE A 7 -13.70 -11.56 -31.06
CA ILE A 7 -12.62 -11.14 -30.18
C ILE A 7 -11.39 -11.90 -30.67
N ASP A 8 -10.44 -11.22 -31.33
CA ASP A 8 -9.26 -11.92 -31.86
C ASP A 8 -8.56 -12.66 -30.71
N ALA A 9 -8.17 -13.91 -30.94
CA ALA A 9 -7.57 -14.78 -29.93
C ALA A 9 -6.37 -14.13 -29.20
N LYS A 10 -5.69 -13.17 -29.85
CA LYS A 10 -4.64 -12.35 -29.25
C LYS A 10 -5.14 -11.43 -28.13
N TYR A 11 -6.33 -10.83 -28.26
CA TYR A 11 -6.93 -10.00 -27.21
C TYR A 11 -7.36 -10.86 -26.02
N LEU A 12 -7.98 -12.02 -26.27
CA LEU A 12 -8.34 -12.98 -25.22
C LEU A 12 -7.10 -13.47 -24.46
N ALA A 13 -6.03 -13.82 -25.16
CA ALA A 13 -4.76 -14.23 -24.54
C ALA A 13 -4.13 -13.10 -23.70
N SER A 14 -4.17 -11.85 -24.19
CA SER A 14 -3.66 -10.71 -23.41
C SER A 14 -4.49 -10.43 -22.15
N ILE A 15 -5.81 -10.58 -22.22
CA ILE A 15 -6.70 -10.43 -21.06
C ILE A 15 -6.41 -11.54 -20.06
N LEU A 16 -6.25 -12.79 -20.52
CA LEU A 16 -5.99 -13.94 -19.66
C LEU A 16 -4.63 -13.81 -18.94
N ILE A 17 -3.57 -13.41 -19.65
CA ILE A 17 -2.26 -13.13 -19.06
C ILE A 17 -2.37 -12.00 -18.02
N THR A 18 -3.10 -10.93 -18.34
CA THR A 18 -3.25 -9.79 -17.41
C THR A 18 -4.03 -10.19 -16.15
N VAL A 19 -5.09 -10.99 -16.29
CA VAL A 19 -5.92 -11.50 -15.18
C VAL A 19 -5.16 -12.49 -14.29
N ILE A 20 -4.20 -13.23 -14.83
CA ILE A 20 -3.36 -14.17 -14.06
C ILE A 20 -2.20 -13.45 -13.37
N VAL A 21 -1.57 -12.49 -14.04
CA VAL A 21 -0.41 -11.76 -13.50
C VAL A 21 -0.82 -10.76 -12.42
N LEU A 22 -2.02 -10.16 -12.50
CA LEU A 22 -2.54 -9.22 -11.51
C LEU A 22 -2.57 -9.77 -10.07
N PRO A 23 -3.21 -10.92 -9.79
CA PRO A 23 -3.30 -11.46 -8.43
C PRO A 23 -1.94 -11.92 -7.90
N ILE A 24 -1.03 -12.37 -8.76
CA ILE A 24 0.33 -12.77 -8.37
C ILE A 24 1.15 -11.56 -7.92
N ILE A 25 1.07 -10.44 -8.65
CA ILE A 25 1.72 -9.19 -8.25
C ILE A 25 1.07 -8.63 -6.98
N PHE A 26 -0.25 -8.71 -6.87
CA PHE A 26 -1.00 -8.25 -5.70
C PHE A 26 -0.61 -9.01 -4.42
N ALA A 27 -0.49 -10.34 -4.50
CA ALA A 27 -0.14 -11.19 -3.36
C ALA A 27 1.30 -10.97 -2.85
N ASN A 28 2.25 -10.72 -3.76
CA ASN A 28 3.68 -10.68 -3.40
C ASN A 28 4.21 -9.29 -3.07
N PHE A 29 3.64 -8.22 -3.65
CA PHE A 29 4.22 -6.87 -3.52
C PHE A 29 3.32 -5.86 -2.78
N GLY A 30 2.09 -6.25 -2.41
CA GLY A 30 1.14 -5.41 -1.69
C GLY A 30 0.44 -4.34 -2.56
N MET A 31 -0.61 -3.73 -2.02
CA MET A 31 -1.48 -2.81 -2.76
C MET A 31 -0.74 -1.61 -3.37
N LYS A 32 0.28 -1.07 -2.68
CA LYS A 32 1.02 0.12 -3.16
C LYS A 32 1.71 -0.14 -4.49
N VAL A 33 2.35 -1.30 -4.66
CA VAL A 33 3.09 -1.65 -5.89
C VAL A 33 2.14 -1.95 -7.04
N PHE A 34 1.01 -2.61 -6.76
CA PHE A 34 -0.03 -2.84 -7.76
C PHE A 34 -0.57 -1.54 -8.33
N PHE A 35 -0.92 -0.56 -7.47
CA PHE A 35 -1.39 0.73 -7.95
C PHE A 35 -0.30 1.47 -8.75
N MET A 36 1.00 1.33 -8.41
CA MET A 36 2.11 1.94 -9.15
C MET A 36 2.22 1.41 -10.58
N LEU A 37 2.16 0.09 -10.72
CA LEU A 37 2.21 -0.58 -12.02
C LEU A 37 0.94 -0.34 -12.82
N ALA A 38 -0.25 -0.32 -12.18
CA ALA A 38 -1.50 0.02 -12.83
C ALA A 38 -1.48 1.45 -13.39
N ILE A 39 -0.93 2.40 -12.63
CA ILE A 39 -0.72 3.79 -13.04
C ILE A 39 0.24 3.88 -14.25
N LEU A 40 1.39 3.19 -14.19
CA LEU A 40 2.37 3.15 -15.28
C LEU A 40 1.78 2.47 -16.53
N PHE A 41 1.02 1.41 -16.34
CA PHE A 41 0.34 0.67 -17.40
C PHE A 41 -0.74 1.52 -18.07
N LEU A 42 -1.55 2.26 -17.32
CA LEU A 42 -2.56 3.17 -17.83
C LEU A 42 -1.91 4.33 -18.61
N PHE A 43 -0.76 4.82 -18.14
CA PHE A 43 0.06 5.81 -18.85
C PHE A 43 0.58 5.26 -20.20
N LEU A 44 1.09 4.02 -20.23
CA LEU A 44 1.54 3.36 -21.47
C LEU A 44 0.38 3.03 -22.42
N PHE A 45 -0.78 2.63 -21.89
CA PHE A 45 -1.98 2.32 -22.68
C PHE A 45 -2.68 3.56 -23.25
N SER A 46 -2.54 4.73 -22.62
CA SER A 46 -3.11 5.99 -23.09
C SER A 46 -2.75 6.31 -24.56
N LYS A 47 -1.53 5.96 -25.00
CA LYS A 47 -1.10 6.14 -26.41
C LYS A 47 -1.74 5.13 -27.37
N LYS A 48 -2.03 3.90 -26.94
CA LYS A 48 -2.46 2.79 -27.81
C LYS A 48 -3.98 2.63 -27.84
N SER A 49 -4.66 2.88 -26.72
CA SER A 49 -6.11 2.72 -26.56
C SER A 49 -6.92 3.78 -27.31
N PHE A 50 -6.35 4.95 -27.60
CA PHE A 50 -7.06 6.02 -28.30
C PHE A 50 -7.29 5.74 -29.79
N ARG A 51 -6.48 4.87 -30.43
CA ARG A 51 -6.65 4.52 -31.84
C ARG A 51 -7.93 3.75 -32.13
N ASN A 52 -8.41 2.94 -31.18
CA ASN A 52 -9.65 2.16 -31.36
C ASN A 52 -10.91 2.94 -30.94
N PHE A 53 -10.79 3.98 -30.11
CA PHE A 53 -11.92 4.85 -29.77
C PHE A 53 -12.41 5.66 -30.96
N ASN A 54 -11.50 6.04 -31.86
CA ASN A 54 -11.88 6.68 -33.13
C ASN A 54 -12.73 5.75 -34.03
N LEU A 55 -12.56 4.43 -33.96
CA LEU A 55 -13.42 3.49 -34.71
C LEU A 55 -14.83 3.43 -34.13
N LEU A 56 -14.97 3.46 -32.80
CA LEU A 56 -16.27 3.50 -32.12
C LEU A 56 -16.99 4.84 -32.36
N PHE A 57 -16.23 5.95 -32.36
CA PHE A 57 -16.76 7.28 -32.67
C PHE A 57 -17.18 7.42 -34.13
N ASN A 58 -16.40 6.85 -35.05
CA ASN A 58 -16.77 6.77 -36.47
C ASN A 58 -18.01 5.88 -36.66
N PHE A 59 -18.14 4.80 -35.89
CA PHE A 59 -19.34 3.95 -35.91
C PHE A 59 -20.59 4.66 -35.37
N PHE A 60 -20.42 5.55 -34.38
CA PHE A 60 -21.50 6.41 -33.87
C PHE A 60 -21.85 7.55 -34.85
N LYS A 61 -20.87 8.05 -35.61
CA LYS A 61 -21.03 9.08 -36.63
C LYS A 61 -21.70 8.56 -37.91
N GLU A 62 -21.51 7.28 -38.22
CA GLU A 62 -22.03 6.60 -39.42
C GLU A 62 -23.52 6.21 -39.29
N ASN A 63 -24.02 6.08 -38.05
CA ASN A 63 -25.45 6.03 -37.79
C ASN A 63 -25.96 7.48 -37.72
N ASN A 64 -26.80 7.91 -38.68
CA ASN A 64 -27.31 9.27 -38.91
C ASN A 64 -28.08 9.95 -37.74
N MET A 65 -27.66 9.81 -36.48
CA MET A 65 -28.12 10.62 -35.35
C MET A 65 -27.16 11.80 -35.10
N VAL A 66 -26.77 12.49 -36.18
CA VAL A 66 -25.83 13.62 -36.13
C VAL A 66 -26.28 14.79 -37.05
N ASN A 67 -27.52 14.77 -37.57
CA ASN A 67 -28.03 15.86 -38.41
C ASN A 67 -28.63 17.04 -37.62
N GLN A 68 -28.02 17.38 -36.49
CA GLN A 68 -28.18 18.68 -35.82
C GLN A 68 -26.83 19.12 -35.24
N MET A 69 -25.82 19.31 -36.09
CA MET A 69 -24.46 19.70 -35.68
C MET A 69 -23.92 20.93 -36.41
N ALA A 70 -24.63 22.06 -36.34
CA ALA A 70 -24.02 23.39 -36.52
C ALA A 70 -23.62 24.02 -35.18
N SER A 71 -24.28 23.65 -34.08
CA SER A 71 -23.95 24.09 -32.73
C SER A 71 -22.85 23.23 -32.07
N PHE A 72 -22.72 21.96 -32.43
CA PHE A 72 -21.74 21.05 -31.83
C PHE A 72 -20.28 21.26 -32.29
N GLY A 73 -20.03 22.02 -33.36
CA GLY A 73 -18.67 22.29 -33.85
C GLY A 73 -17.83 23.14 -32.90
N ASP A 74 -18.44 24.19 -32.33
CA ASP A 74 -17.80 25.03 -31.30
C ASP A 74 -17.73 24.34 -29.94
N TYR A 75 -18.70 23.48 -29.63
CA TYR A 75 -18.64 22.63 -28.44
C TYR A 75 -17.59 21.52 -28.60
N SER A 76 -17.31 21.01 -29.79
CA SER A 76 -16.31 19.97 -30.04
C SER A 76 -14.87 20.46 -29.84
N SER A 77 -14.56 21.68 -30.28
CA SER A 77 -13.24 22.30 -30.03
C SER A 77 -13.06 22.70 -28.56
N LYS A 78 -14.12 23.17 -27.90
CA LYS A 78 -14.17 23.38 -26.43
C LYS A 78 -14.04 22.07 -25.66
N ILE A 79 -14.73 21.01 -26.06
CA ILE A 79 -14.62 19.66 -25.48
C ILE A 79 -13.19 19.13 -25.70
N GLY A 80 -12.59 19.26 -26.87
CA GLY A 80 -11.20 18.84 -27.12
C GLY A 80 -10.18 19.56 -26.21
N GLY A 81 -10.39 20.84 -25.92
CA GLY A 81 -9.63 21.60 -24.93
C GLY A 81 -9.84 21.10 -23.50
N VAL A 82 -11.10 20.85 -23.12
CA VAL A 82 -11.46 20.27 -21.81
C VAL A 82 -10.80 18.90 -21.63
N TRP A 83 -10.78 18.03 -22.65
CA TRP A 83 -10.12 16.72 -22.58
C TRP A 83 -8.59 16.81 -22.41
N LYS A 84 -7.94 17.86 -22.94
CA LYS A 84 -6.50 18.11 -22.71
C LYS A 84 -6.24 18.54 -21.26
N ILE A 85 -7.07 19.45 -20.74
CA ILE A 85 -6.96 19.95 -19.36
C ILE A 85 -7.25 18.82 -18.37
N THR A 86 -8.31 18.04 -18.58
CA THR A 86 -8.64 16.88 -17.74
C THR A 86 -7.52 15.84 -17.74
N LYS A 87 -6.86 15.59 -18.87
CA LYS A 87 -5.69 14.70 -18.92
C LYS A 87 -4.52 15.22 -18.11
N ILE A 88 -4.23 16.52 -18.17
CA ILE A 88 -3.14 17.14 -17.40
C ILE A 88 -3.44 17.07 -15.90
N ILE A 89 -4.68 17.38 -15.50
CA ILE A 89 -5.12 17.29 -14.09
C ILE A 89 -5.01 15.84 -13.59
N LEU A 90 -5.49 14.87 -14.37
CA LEU A 90 -5.40 13.46 -14.01
C LEU A 90 -3.93 13.00 -13.89
N LEU A 91 -3.06 13.42 -14.80
CA LEU A 91 -1.64 13.11 -14.75
C LEU A 91 -0.96 13.74 -13.52
N ALA A 92 -1.32 14.99 -13.17
CA ALA A 92 -0.81 15.66 -11.99
C ALA A 92 -1.25 14.97 -10.69
N LEU A 93 -2.53 14.59 -10.57
CA LEU A 93 -3.04 13.85 -9.43
C LEU A 93 -2.36 12.49 -9.27
N LEU A 94 -2.13 11.81 -10.38
CA LEU A 94 -1.45 10.52 -10.44
C LEU A 94 0.04 10.65 -10.07
N ALA A 95 0.72 11.71 -10.49
CA ALA A 95 2.08 12.02 -10.07
C ALA A 95 2.15 12.27 -8.54
N ILE A 96 1.24 13.07 -8.00
CA ILE A 96 1.15 13.32 -6.55
C ILE A 96 0.89 12.02 -5.78
N ARG A 97 0.02 11.15 -6.31
CA ARG A 97 -0.29 9.84 -5.72
C ARG A 97 0.96 8.96 -5.62
N VAL A 98 1.79 8.94 -6.66
CA VAL A 98 3.04 8.16 -6.70
C VAL A 98 4.05 8.72 -5.71
N VAL A 99 4.25 10.04 -5.67
CA VAL A 99 5.17 10.69 -4.72
C VAL A 99 4.78 10.40 -3.27
N SER A 100 3.49 10.39 -2.96
CA SER A 100 2.98 10.08 -1.62
C SER A 100 3.37 8.69 -1.10
N TRP A 101 3.74 7.73 -1.96
CA TRP A 101 4.17 6.40 -1.50
C TRP A 101 5.62 6.32 -1.05
N PHE A 102 6.46 7.27 -1.46
CA PHE A 102 7.85 7.34 -1.01
C PHE A 102 7.96 7.97 0.37
N VAL A 103 6.90 8.62 0.84
CA VAL A 103 6.89 9.33 2.12
C VAL A 103 6.35 8.44 3.22
N VAL A 104 7.13 8.30 4.30
CA VAL A 104 6.70 7.66 5.55
C VAL A 104 6.90 8.64 6.70
N ILE A 105 5.91 8.70 7.58
CA ILE A 105 5.94 9.52 8.79
C ILE A 105 5.97 8.58 9.99
N ILE A 106 7.06 8.65 10.75
CA ILE A 106 7.23 7.93 12.02
C ILE A 106 6.73 8.83 13.14
N GLY A 107 5.83 8.30 13.97
CA GLY A 107 5.23 9.05 15.06
C GLY A 107 6.24 9.37 16.16
N PRO A 108 5.97 10.36 17.02
CA PRO A 108 6.77 10.54 18.22
C PRO A 108 6.67 9.29 19.09
N GLY A 109 7.78 8.91 19.75
CA GLY A 109 7.86 7.72 20.60
C GLY A 109 7.73 6.39 19.84
N GLU A 110 7.92 6.40 18.52
CA GLU A 110 8.08 5.21 17.69
C GLU A 110 9.41 5.31 16.93
N THR A 111 9.95 4.15 16.54
CA THR A 111 11.04 4.03 15.57
C THR A 111 10.63 3.09 14.45
N GLY A 112 11.07 3.36 13.23
CA GLY A 112 10.78 2.56 12.05
C GLY A 112 11.93 1.62 11.70
N VAL A 113 11.69 0.31 11.71
CA VAL A 113 12.62 -0.69 11.19
C VAL A 113 12.40 -0.84 9.68
N TYR A 114 13.47 -0.63 8.92
CA TYR A 114 13.45 -0.71 7.47
C TYR A 114 13.67 -2.15 7.00
N VAL A 115 12.71 -2.71 6.27
CA VAL A 115 12.78 -4.06 5.71
C VAL A 115 12.60 -4.02 4.21
N LEU A 116 13.57 -4.54 3.47
CA LEU A 116 13.52 -4.62 2.01
C LEU A 116 13.85 -6.04 1.54
N PHE A 117 12.89 -6.68 0.87
CA PHE A 117 13.01 -8.05 0.35
C PHE A 117 13.47 -9.08 1.39
N GLY A 118 12.97 -8.97 2.63
CA GLY A 118 13.32 -9.87 3.73
C GLY A 118 14.65 -9.56 4.42
N LYS A 119 15.38 -8.53 3.97
CA LYS A 119 16.55 -8.01 4.67
C LYS A 119 16.14 -6.83 5.53
N VAL A 120 16.52 -6.89 6.82
CA VAL A 120 16.41 -5.78 7.76
C VAL A 120 17.65 -4.91 7.58
N ASP A 121 17.46 -3.60 7.41
CA ASP A 121 18.56 -2.63 7.40
C ASP A 121 18.98 -2.31 8.84
N ASP A 122 20.26 -1.98 9.04
CA ASP A 122 20.80 -1.67 10.38
C ASP A 122 20.60 -0.18 10.74
N GLN A 123 19.86 0.57 9.92
CA GLN A 123 19.56 1.98 10.13
C GLN A 123 18.09 2.15 10.50
N GLU A 124 17.86 2.60 11.73
CA GLU A 124 16.53 2.92 12.22
C GLU A 124 16.05 4.28 11.72
N LEU A 125 14.75 4.32 11.43
CA LEU A 125 14.05 5.55 11.05
C LEU A 125 13.48 6.20 12.30
N SER A 126 14.17 7.23 12.79
CA SER A 126 13.72 7.99 13.96
C SER A 126 12.37 8.67 13.75
N SER A 127 11.76 9.19 14.81
CA SER A 127 10.53 9.98 14.67
C SER A 127 10.72 11.15 13.68
N GLY A 128 9.77 11.35 12.78
CA GLY A 128 9.88 12.39 11.75
C GLY A 128 9.45 11.95 10.35
N PHE A 129 9.83 12.79 9.38
CA PHE A 129 9.53 12.59 7.96
C PHE A 129 10.71 11.88 7.28
N HIS A 130 10.41 10.78 6.59
CA HIS A 130 11.41 9.99 5.87
C HIS A 130 11.00 9.75 4.42
N PHE A 131 11.97 9.84 3.53
CA PHE A 131 11.82 9.47 2.12
C PHE A 131 12.43 8.09 1.91
N VAL A 132 11.58 7.10 1.72
CA VAL A 132 11.96 5.69 1.63
C VAL A 132 11.53 5.08 0.30
N ASN A 133 12.19 4.00 -0.08
CA ASN A 133 11.77 3.22 -1.24
C ASN A 133 10.35 2.66 -0.98
N PRO A 134 9.36 2.88 -1.88
CA PRO A 134 8.00 2.38 -1.70
C PRO A 134 7.88 0.85 -1.73
N LEU A 135 8.93 0.15 -2.18
CA LEU A 135 9.05 -1.30 -2.10
C LEU A 135 9.52 -1.80 -0.73
N ALA A 136 10.05 -0.91 0.12
CA ALA A 136 10.42 -1.24 1.47
C ALA A 136 9.18 -1.28 2.38
N LYS A 137 9.19 -2.23 3.31
CA LYS A 137 8.24 -2.34 4.39
C LYS A 137 8.87 -1.69 5.61
N ILE A 138 8.17 -0.71 6.19
CA ILE A 138 8.60 -0.04 7.42
C ILE A 138 7.74 -0.56 8.57
N GLU A 139 8.36 -1.20 9.54
CA GLU A 139 7.70 -1.68 10.75
C GLU A 139 7.92 -0.71 11.90
N LYS A 140 6.85 -0.28 12.53
CA LYS A 140 6.91 0.72 13.60
C LYS A 140 6.98 0.02 14.94
N MET A 141 8.02 0.30 15.71
CA MET A 141 8.23 -0.22 17.06
C MET A 141 8.10 0.91 18.06
N ASN A 142 7.48 0.63 19.21
CA ASN A 142 7.33 1.60 20.28
C ASN A 142 8.65 1.73 21.05
N ILE A 143 9.12 2.97 21.27
CA ILE A 143 10.30 3.27 22.10
C ILE A 143 9.92 3.92 23.43
N ARG A 144 8.62 4.04 23.72
CA ARG A 144 8.15 4.48 25.04
C ARG A 144 8.33 3.38 26.07
N THR A 145 8.32 3.79 27.34
CA THR A 145 8.26 2.86 28.45
C THR A 145 6.95 2.08 28.44
N GLU A 146 7.08 0.77 28.44
CA GLU A 146 5.99 -0.19 28.56
C GLU A 146 6.11 -0.92 29.89
N GLN A 147 4.98 -1.46 30.34
CA GLN A 147 4.89 -2.25 31.56
C GLN A 147 4.47 -3.67 31.24
N TYR A 148 5.14 -4.63 31.85
CA TYR A 148 4.73 -6.02 31.87
C TYR A 148 4.53 -6.47 33.31
N THR A 149 3.30 -6.81 33.67
CA THR A 149 2.92 -7.26 35.01
C THR A 149 2.52 -8.73 34.98
N MET A 150 3.15 -9.51 35.86
CA MET A 150 2.83 -10.88 36.24
C MET A 150 2.12 -10.84 37.59
N SER A 151 0.85 -11.21 37.63
CA SER A 151 0.06 -11.23 38.86
C SER A 151 -0.99 -12.35 38.84
N VAL A 152 -1.44 -12.74 40.03
CA VAL A 152 -2.56 -13.67 40.24
C VAL A 152 -3.88 -12.98 39.89
N ALA A 153 -3.93 -11.66 40.05
CA ALA A 153 -5.12 -10.87 39.77
C ALA A 153 -5.37 -10.80 38.27
N THR A 154 -6.49 -11.37 37.83
CA THR A 154 -6.93 -11.42 36.41
C THR A 154 -7.12 -10.04 35.76
N ASN A 155 -7.13 -8.96 36.55
CA ASN A 155 -7.28 -7.59 36.07
C ASN A 155 -5.97 -6.79 36.08
N GLU A 156 -4.84 -7.37 36.53
CA GLU A 156 -3.56 -6.66 36.70
C GLU A 156 -2.43 -7.28 35.86
N GLY A 157 -2.70 -7.63 34.61
CA GLY A 157 -1.69 -8.18 33.69
C GLY A 157 -2.12 -8.16 32.22
N GLN A 158 -1.16 -8.28 31.31
CA GLN A 158 -1.42 -8.38 29.86
C GLN A 158 -1.99 -9.75 29.46
N LYS A 159 -1.70 -10.80 30.25
CA LYS A 159 -2.22 -12.15 30.04
C LYS A 159 -3.45 -12.40 30.91
N THR A 160 -4.46 -13.06 30.33
CA THR A 160 -5.64 -13.54 31.07
C THR A 160 -5.32 -14.88 31.75
N GLY A 161 -5.19 -14.87 33.07
CA GLY A 161 -4.91 -16.05 33.88
C GLY A 161 -3.88 -15.78 34.97
N ASN A 162 -3.58 -16.78 35.80
CA ASN A 162 -2.52 -16.69 36.80
C ASN A 162 -1.15 -16.81 36.10
N ASP A 163 -0.39 -15.72 36.03
CA ASP A 163 1.00 -15.69 35.52
C ASP A 163 2.00 -15.41 36.65
N THR A 164 1.62 -15.67 37.91
CA THR A 164 2.48 -15.43 39.07
C THR A 164 3.59 -16.47 39.18
N ILE A 165 4.75 -15.99 39.64
CA ILE A 165 5.91 -16.82 39.89
C ILE A 165 5.77 -17.41 41.30
N SER A 166 5.55 -18.73 41.40
CA SER A 166 5.58 -19.45 42.67
C SER A 166 7.00 -19.90 43.00
N ALA A 167 7.51 -19.51 44.16
CA ALA A 167 8.84 -19.86 44.64
C ALA A 167 8.81 -20.43 46.07
N LEU A 168 9.77 -21.31 46.39
CA LEU A 168 9.95 -21.82 47.74
C LEU A 168 10.93 -20.93 48.51
N THR A 169 10.51 -20.53 49.71
CA THR A 169 11.43 -19.92 50.68
C THR A 169 12.45 -20.94 51.15
N LYS A 170 13.53 -20.46 51.77
CA LYS A 170 14.57 -21.33 52.36
C LYS A 170 14.00 -22.36 53.36
N GLU A 171 12.88 -22.04 54.00
CA GLU A 171 12.18 -22.90 54.96
C GLU A 171 11.16 -23.86 54.32
N GLY A 172 11.06 -23.88 52.98
CA GLY A 172 10.16 -24.78 52.25
C GLY A 172 8.71 -24.31 52.13
N LEU A 173 8.41 -23.04 52.47
CA LEU A 173 7.09 -22.46 52.26
C LEU A 173 6.94 -21.92 50.83
N SER A 174 5.84 -22.25 50.16
CA SER A 174 5.48 -21.71 48.84
C SER A 174 4.96 -20.29 48.96
N VAL A 175 5.49 -19.39 48.14
CA VAL A 175 5.07 -17.98 48.06
C VAL A 175 4.85 -17.61 46.60
N ASP A 176 3.75 -16.92 46.35
CA ASP A 176 3.37 -16.38 45.05
C ASP A 176 3.85 -14.93 44.96
N ILE A 177 4.63 -14.60 43.93
CA ILE A 177 5.28 -13.29 43.77
C ILE A 177 4.70 -12.55 42.57
N ASP A 178 4.07 -11.41 42.85
CA ASP A 178 3.66 -10.45 41.83
C ASP A 178 4.83 -9.57 41.42
N PHE A 179 5.01 -9.40 40.11
CA PHE A 179 6.17 -8.73 39.53
C PHE A 179 5.75 -7.80 38.39
N THR A 180 6.25 -6.57 38.39
CA THR A 180 6.10 -5.65 37.25
C THR A 180 7.48 -5.20 36.78
N ALA A 181 7.75 -5.43 35.50
CA ALA A 181 8.90 -4.88 34.81
C ALA A 181 8.48 -3.68 33.97
N LEU A 182 9.19 -2.56 34.14
CA LEU A 182 9.14 -1.43 33.22
C LEU A 182 10.33 -1.56 32.28
N TYR A 183 10.08 -1.49 30.98
CA TYR A 183 11.12 -1.58 29.96
C TYR A 183 10.81 -0.62 28.82
N HIS A 184 11.82 -0.29 28.01
CA HIS A 184 11.62 0.42 26.77
C HIS A 184 12.61 -0.11 25.73
N LEU A 185 12.26 0.01 24.46
CA LEU A 185 13.17 -0.32 23.38
C LEU A 185 14.24 0.77 23.25
N ASP A 186 15.51 0.36 23.12
CA ASP A 186 16.57 1.25 22.66
C ASP A 186 16.42 1.40 21.15
N GLU A 187 16.24 2.65 20.70
CA GLU A 187 16.05 2.97 19.29
C GLU A 187 17.19 2.44 18.42
N SER A 188 18.45 2.51 18.89
CA SER A 188 19.63 2.04 18.14
C SER A 188 19.72 0.52 17.99
N LYS A 189 18.83 -0.22 18.66
CA LYS A 189 18.76 -1.67 18.68
C LYS A 189 17.47 -2.21 18.11
N ALA A 190 16.58 -1.36 17.60
CA ALA A 190 15.28 -1.81 17.10
C ALA A 190 15.43 -2.81 15.94
N SER A 191 16.38 -2.59 15.03
CA SER A 191 16.62 -3.47 13.90
C SER A 191 17.15 -4.84 14.32
N ASP A 192 17.99 -4.88 15.36
CA ASP A 192 18.53 -6.12 15.94
C ASP A 192 17.39 -6.92 16.59
N ILE A 193 16.59 -6.28 17.45
CA ILE A 193 15.47 -6.92 18.16
C ILE A 193 14.42 -7.43 17.18
N TYR A 194 14.08 -6.66 16.15
CA TYR A 194 13.14 -7.10 15.12
C TYR A 194 13.65 -8.34 14.39
N ARG A 195 14.96 -8.43 14.12
CA ARG A 195 15.56 -9.58 13.43
C ARG A 195 15.59 -10.84 14.29
N GLU A 196 15.76 -10.70 15.60
CA GLU A 196 15.85 -11.83 16.52
C GLU A 196 14.48 -12.36 16.95
N LEU A 197 13.46 -11.50 17.04
CA LEU A 197 12.18 -11.83 17.66
C LEU A 197 10.97 -11.88 16.71
N ALA A 198 11.06 -11.33 15.49
CA ALA A 198 9.94 -11.31 14.52
C ALA A 198 9.89 -12.54 13.62
#